data_AF-A0A243CST9-F1
#
_entry.id   AF-A0A243CST9-F1
#
_cell.length_a   1.000
_cell.length_b   1.000
_cell.length_c   1.000
_cell.angle_alpha   90.00
_cell.angle_beta   90.00
_cell.angle_gamma   90.00
#
_symmetry.space_group_name_H-M   'P 1'
#
loop_
_entity.id
_entity.type
_entity.pdbx_description
1 polymer ?
#
loop_
_entity_poly.entity_id
_entity_poly.type
_entity_poly.pdbx_seq_one_letter_code
_entity_poly.pdbx_strand_id
1 'polypeptide(L)'
;MKDIFEIRDYTKDKRGRLIWISCLIYNRDFQIPYIHRKAIKTCCKYCQELKISWAKNKGKYRLCKVCNKPIWCQPRKTHEYCSKQCKNLAVTIYSWKRNSTMPYTGKKKYYGPNWLMQRRRARKRDQYKCQICGIHEKEYGQELSVHHKKPFVYFESYEEANRLQNLISLCESCHRQVHKGEQHPSSFCLDKIKFTNHRNVVWTQQQKKAQQVLELLLNTDLSLREISDQTGLSYGNVRRMYRGDSWKMLYERSPQSIRPRRKNKHN
;
A
#
# COMPACT_ATOMS: atom_id res chain seq x y z
N MET A 1 27.77 -7.05 -21.63
CA MET A 1 26.74 -6.94 -20.56
C MET A 1 25.40 -7.17 -21.25
N LYS A 2 24.61 -8.19 -20.88
CA LYS A 2 23.37 -8.53 -21.63
C LYS A 2 22.38 -7.37 -21.57
N ASP A 3 21.81 -7.00 -22.71
CA ASP A 3 20.77 -5.98 -22.79
C ASP A 3 19.56 -6.42 -21.93
N ILE A 4 19.18 -5.56 -20.97
CA ILE A 4 18.09 -5.83 -20.05
C ILE A 4 16.71 -5.68 -20.71
N PHE A 5 16.67 -5.01 -21.87
CA PHE A 5 15.46 -4.79 -22.67
C PHE A 5 15.22 -5.87 -23.71
N GLU A 6 16.24 -6.69 -24.01
CA GLU A 6 16.15 -7.81 -24.93
C GLU A 6 14.97 -8.73 -24.57
N ILE A 7 14.10 -8.95 -25.56
CA ILE A 7 12.98 -9.87 -25.41
C ILE A 7 13.54 -11.26 -25.19
N ARG A 8 13.01 -11.97 -24.19
CA ARG A 8 13.39 -13.35 -23.93
C ARG A 8 13.08 -14.18 -25.17
N ASP A 9 14.13 -14.76 -25.74
CA ASP A 9 14.03 -15.67 -26.86
C ASP A 9 14.23 -17.12 -26.40
N TYR A 10 13.26 -17.97 -26.72
CA TYR A 10 13.26 -19.40 -26.43
C TYR A 10 13.23 -20.24 -27.70
N THR A 11 13.42 -19.64 -28.88
CA THR A 11 13.44 -20.35 -30.18
C THR A 11 14.49 -21.45 -30.23
N LYS A 12 15.59 -21.30 -29.48
CA LYS A 12 16.67 -22.31 -29.37
C LYS A 12 16.41 -23.38 -28.30
N ASP A 13 15.35 -23.25 -27.50
CA ASP A 13 15.02 -24.24 -26.46
C ASP A 13 14.27 -25.43 -27.08
N LYS A 14 14.92 -26.59 -27.10
CA LYS A 14 14.35 -27.83 -27.66
C LYS A 14 13.26 -28.44 -26.76
N ARG A 15 12.97 -27.83 -25.61
CA ARG A 15 12.05 -28.36 -24.59
C ARG A 15 10.64 -27.80 -24.75
N GLY A 16 9.86 -28.45 -25.63
CA GLY A 16 8.40 -28.35 -25.67
C GLY A 16 7.83 -27.22 -26.55
N ARG A 17 6.50 -27.24 -26.72
CA ARG A 17 5.75 -26.30 -27.57
C ARG A 17 5.85 -24.86 -27.04
N LEU A 18 6.17 -23.94 -27.94
CA LEU A 18 6.08 -22.50 -27.68
C LEU A 18 4.63 -22.01 -27.72
N ILE A 19 4.29 -21.10 -26.82
CA ILE A 19 3.02 -20.39 -26.79
C ILE A 19 3.25 -18.89 -26.75
N TRP A 20 2.32 -18.13 -27.32
CA TRP A 20 2.27 -16.68 -27.18
C TRP A 20 1.60 -16.31 -25.85
N ILE A 21 2.19 -15.35 -25.14
CA ILE A 21 1.60 -14.74 -23.96
C ILE A 21 1.90 -13.24 -23.94
N SER A 22 0.96 -12.46 -23.43
CA SER A 22 1.15 -11.01 -23.25
C SER A 22 1.93 -10.70 -21.97
N CYS A 23 2.90 -9.80 -22.06
CA CYS A 23 3.68 -9.32 -20.92
C CYS A 23 2.79 -8.58 -19.91
N LEU A 24 2.86 -8.95 -18.63
CA LEU A 24 2.07 -8.33 -17.56
C LEU A 24 2.37 -6.83 -17.34
N ILE A 25 3.52 -6.35 -17.82
CA ILE A 25 3.93 -4.95 -17.65
C ILE A 25 3.50 -4.08 -18.82
N TYR A 26 3.63 -4.60 -20.05
CA TYR A 26 3.54 -3.81 -21.27
C TYR A 26 2.51 -4.36 -22.29
N ASN A 27 1.84 -5.46 -21.97
CA ASN A 27 0.92 -6.19 -22.85
C ASN A 27 1.50 -6.56 -24.24
N ARG A 28 2.81 -6.44 -24.46
CA ARG A 28 3.49 -6.95 -25.66
C ARG A 28 3.52 -8.47 -25.63
N ASP A 29 3.17 -9.07 -26.76
CA ASP A 29 3.19 -10.52 -26.93
C ASP A 29 4.61 -11.03 -27.16
N PHE A 30 4.93 -12.15 -26.50
CA PHE A 30 6.21 -12.83 -26.64
C PHE A 30 6.03 -14.34 -26.48
N GLN A 31 6.98 -15.10 -27.01
CA GLN A 31 6.92 -16.56 -26.99
C GLN A 31 7.61 -17.13 -25.75
N ILE A 32 7.00 -18.14 -25.14
CA ILE A 32 7.60 -18.91 -24.05
C ILE A 32 7.31 -20.41 -24.21
N PRO A 33 8.14 -21.30 -23.65
CA PRO A 33 7.80 -22.72 -23.54
C PRO A 33 6.54 -22.91 -22.67
N TYR A 34 5.61 -23.76 -23.12
CA TYR A 34 4.35 -24.04 -22.43
C TYR A 34 4.53 -24.46 -20.95
N ILE A 35 5.64 -25.15 -20.64
CA ILE A 35 5.98 -25.56 -19.27
C ILE A 35 6.16 -24.36 -18.33
N HIS A 36 6.60 -23.22 -18.84
CA HIS A 36 6.85 -22.00 -18.06
C HIS A 36 5.65 -21.05 -17.99
N ARG A 37 4.48 -21.41 -18.54
CA ARG A 37 3.28 -20.55 -18.59
C ARG A 37 2.81 -19.98 -17.24
N LYS A 38 3.13 -20.68 -16.14
CA LYS A 38 2.83 -20.22 -14.77
C LYS A 38 3.93 -19.32 -14.19
N ALA A 39 5.19 -19.59 -14.52
CA ALA A 39 6.35 -18.92 -13.91
C ALA A 39 6.73 -17.61 -14.62
N ILE A 40 6.69 -17.58 -15.96
CA ILE A 40 7.10 -16.43 -16.75
C ILE A 40 5.88 -15.61 -17.15
N LYS A 41 5.89 -14.31 -16.82
CA LYS A 41 4.80 -13.36 -17.10
C LYS A 41 5.30 -12.04 -17.70
N THR A 42 6.59 -11.94 -18.03
CA THR A 42 7.26 -10.68 -18.41
C THR A 42 8.20 -10.92 -19.59
N CYS A 43 8.18 -10.02 -20.58
CA CYS A 43 8.87 -10.20 -21.86
C CYS A 43 10.41 -10.08 -21.79
N CYS A 44 10.96 -9.26 -20.89
CA CYS A 44 12.41 -9.04 -20.76
C CYS A 44 12.87 -9.02 -19.29
N LYS A 45 14.18 -8.93 -19.06
CA LYS A 45 14.76 -8.84 -17.71
C LYS A 45 14.31 -7.55 -17.01
N TYR A 46 14.23 -6.44 -17.74
CA TYR A 46 13.75 -5.16 -17.23
C TYR A 46 12.29 -5.24 -16.73
N CYS A 47 11.37 -5.83 -17.51
CA CYS A 47 9.99 -6.04 -17.07
C CYS A 47 9.89 -6.94 -15.82
N GLN A 48 10.76 -7.94 -15.69
CA GLN A 48 10.82 -8.76 -14.48
C GLN A 48 11.25 -7.93 -13.26
N GLU A 49 12.28 -7.10 -13.41
CA GLU A 49 12.75 -6.24 -12.32
C GLU A 49 11.72 -5.17 -11.93
N LEU A 50 10.99 -4.61 -12.90
CA LEU A 50 9.86 -3.72 -12.67
C LEU A 50 8.72 -4.42 -11.95
N LYS A 51 8.34 -5.62 -12.36
CA LYS A 51 7.34 -6.45 -11.66
C LYS A 51 7.74 -6.64 -10.20
N ILE A 52 9.01 -6.95 -9.93
CA ILE A 52 9.55 -7.08 -8.56
C ILE A 52 9.54 -5.73 -7.84
N SER A 53 9.90 -4.63 -8.51
CA SER A 53 9.85 -3.26 -7.97
C SER A 53 8.44 -2.86 -7.54
N TRP A 54 7.47 -3.07 -8.42
CA TRP A 54 6.06 -2.76 -8.18
C TRP A 54 5.48 -3.66 -7.09
N ALA A 55 5.87 -4.94 -7.04
CA ALA A 55 5.52 -5.83 -5.94
C ALA A 55 6.12 -5.39 -4.59
N LYS A 56 7.33 -4.81 -4.57
CA LYS A 56 7.94 -4.21 -3.38
C LYS A 56 7.28 -2.88 -2.97
N ASN A 57 6.65 -2.17 -3.91
CA ASN A 57 5.84 -0.97 -3.66
C ASN A 57 4.40 -1.28 -3.20
N LYS A 58 4.10 -2.53 -2.82
CA LYS A 58 2.84 -2.88 -2.15
C LYS A 58 2.75 -2.12 -0.83
N GLY A 59 2.08 -0.98 -0.87
CA GLY A 59 1.68 -0.26 0.33
C GLY A 59 0.71 -1.12 1.14
N LYS A 60 0.65 -0.84 2.43
CA LYS A 60 -0.28 -1.51 3.35
C LYS A 60 -1.28 -0.50 3.87
N TYR A 61 -2.50 -0.97 4.09
CA TYR A 61 -3.46 -0.18 4.85
C TYR A 61 -3.06 -0.20 6.32
N ARG A 62 -3.14 0.98 6.93
CA ARG A 62 -3.09 1.17 8.38
C ARG A 62 -4.34 1.92 8.80
N LEU A 63 -4.66 1.91 10.08
CA LEU A 63 -5.74 2.76 10.61
C LEU A 63 -5.17 4.10 11.05
N CYS A 64 -5.88 5.18 10.73
CA CYS A 64 -5.60 6.46 11.39
C CYS A 64 -5.73 6.32 12.90
N LYS A 65 -4.75 6.82 13.65
CA LYS A 65 -4.72 6.75 15.11
C LYS A 65 -5.85 7.51 15.82
N VAL A 66 -6.53 8.42 15.11
CA VAL A 66 -7.70 9.17 15.61
C VAL A 66 -8.97 8.54 15.05
N CYS A 67 -9.26 8.77 13.77
CA CYS A 67 -10.54 8.43 13.14
C CYS A 67 -10.72 6.94 12.78
N ASN A 68 -9.67 6.10 12.89
CA ASN A 68 -9.59 4.74 12.33
C ASN A 68 -9.92 4.60 10.84
N LYS A 69 -10.07 5.70 10.08
CA LYS A 69 -10.16 5.63 8.63
C LYS A 69 -8.91 4.92 8.09
N PRO A 70 -9.07 3.92 7.21
CA PRO A 70 -7.95 3.23 6.60
C PRO A 70 -7.16 4.24 5.76
N ILE A 71 -5.85 4.27 6.00
CA ILE A 71 -4.87 5.07 5.29
C ILE A 71 -3.95 4.12 4.54
N TRP A 72 -3.77 4.38 3.25
CA TRP A 72 -2.78 3.66 2.47
C TRP A 72 -1.40 4.25 2.75
N CYS A 73 -0.46 3.41 3.18
CA CYS A 73 0.90 3.82 3.49
C CYS A 73 1.90 3.06 2.61
N GLN A 74 2.85 3.79 2.02
CA GLN A 74 4.02 3.17 1.40
C GLN A 74 4.83 2.39 2.46
N PRO A 75 5.54 1.32 2.09
CA PRO A 75 6.31 0.50 3.04
C PRO A 75 7.27 1.30 3.93
N ARG A 76 7.85 2.38 3.38
CA ARG A 76 8.83 3.25 4.05
C ARG A 76 8.24 4.50 4.70
N LYS A 77 6.97 4.84 4.47
CA LYS A 77 6.33 6.03 5.06
C LYS A 77 5.28 5.65 6.09
N THR A 78 5.37 6.23 7.28
CA THR A 78 4.42 6.03 8.37
C THR A 78 3.48 7.23 8.48
N HIS A 79 2.49 7.32 7.57
CA HIS A 79 1.36 8.20 7.84
C HIS A 79 0.57 7.62 9.03
N GLU A 80 0.30 8.45 10.04
CA GLU A 80 -0.40 8.06 11.26
C GLU A 80 -1.85 8.56 11.30
N TYR A 81 -2.18 9.54 10.45
CA TYR A 81 -3.46 10.25 10.47
C TYR A 81 -4.10 10.34 9.08
N CYS A 82 -5.44 10.26 9.03
CA CYS A 82 -6.23 10.31 7.79
C CYS A 82 -6.32 11.72 7.19
N SER A 83 -6.15 12.76 8.02
CA SER A 83 -6.25 14.17 7.60
C SER A 83 -5.46 15.07 8.55
N LYS A 84 -5.22 16.32 8.13
CA LYS A 84 -4.63 17.37 8.99
C LYS A 84 -5.51 17.65 10.21
N GLN A 85 -6.84 17.61 10.06
CA GLN A 85 -7.79 17.72 11.17
C GLN A 85 -7.57 16.62 12.21
N CYS A 86 -7.46 15.35 11.79
CA CYS A 86 -7.16 14.25 12.72
C CYS A 86 -5.79 14.38 13.37
N LYS A 87 -4.78 14.88 12.64
CA LYS A 87 -3.47 15.18 13.23
C LYS A 87 -3.57 16.27 14.30
N ASN A 88 -4.29 17.34 14.04
CA ASN A 88 -4.47 18.45 15.00
C ASN A 88 -5.29 18.00 16.21
N LEU A 89 -6.38 17.27 15.99
CA LEU A 89 -7.20 16.71 17.06
C LEU A 89 -6.40 15.74 17.95
N ALA A 90 -5.51 14.94 17.36
CA ALA A 90 -4.58 14.11 18.15
C ALA A 90 -3.69 14.97 19.06
N VAL A 91 -3.15 16.08 18.54
CA VAL A 91 -2.29 16.99 19.32
C VAL A 91 -3.08 17.65 20.45
N THR A 92 -4.36 17.98 20.23
CA THR A 92 -5.25 18.55 21.26
C THR A 92 -5.63 17.53 22.33
N ILE A 93 -6.03 16.32 21.94
CA ILE A 93 -6.51 15.26 22.87
C ILE A 93 -5.36 14.66 23.68
N TYR A 94 -4.16 14.53 23.09
CA TYR A 94 -3.02 13.85 23.70
C TYR A 94 -1.87 14.81 24.06
N SER A 95 -2.17 16.10 24.28
CA SER A 95 -1.20 17.19 24.48
C SER A 95 -0.18 16.93 25.61
N TRP A 96 -0.52 16.11 26.60
CA TRP A 96 0.30 15.80 27.78
C TRP A 96 1.45 14.79 27.55
N LYS A 97 1.62 14.23 26.35
CA LYS A 97 2.63 13.18 26.05
C LYS A 97 3.71 13.63 25.06
N ARG A 98 4.22 14.86 25.18
CA ARG A 98 5.30 15.34 24.29
C ARG A 98 6.67 14.70 24.54
N ASN A 99 6.94 14.15 25.74
CA ASN A 99 8.22 13.51 26.05
C ASN A 99 8.01 12.19 26.79
N SER A 100 8.10 11.07 26.07
CA SER A 100 8.59 9.77 26.56
C SER A 100 8.30 8.68 25.52
N THR A 101 9.34 7.92 25.21
CA THR A 101 9.29 6.53 24.73
C THR A 101 8.09 5.79 25.37
N MET A 102 7.13 5.44 24.52
CA MET A 102 5.82 4.92 24.88
C MET A 102 5.87 3.65 25.76
N PRO A 103 5.31 3.66 26.98
CA PRO A 103 4.87 2.43 27.63
C PRO A 103 3.64 1.89 26.90
N TYR A 104 3.71 0.60 26.61
CA TYR A 104 2.85 -0.15 25.71
C TYR A 104 1.58 -0.63 26.43
N THR A 105 0.49 0.13 26.41
CA THR A 105 -0.89 -0.38 26.51
C THR A 105 -1.87 0.59 25.81
N GLY A 106 -2.65 0.05 24.88
CA GLY A 106 -3.80 0.64 24.18
C GLY A 106 -4.03 2.16 24.21
N LYS A 107 -3.42 2.92 23.28
CA LYS A 107 -3.82 4.32 23.02
C LYS A 107 -5.32 4.36 22.64
N LYS A 108 -6.16 5.02 23.47
CA LYS A 108 -7.60 5.24 23.24
C LYS A 108 -7.86 5.71 21.81
N LYS A 109 -8.49 4.89 20.97
CA LYS A 109 -8.90 5.25 19.60
C LYS A 109 -10.18 6.10 19.63
N TYR A 110 -10.33 7.05 18.71
CA TYR A 110 -11.58 7.82 18.58
C TYR A 110 -12.57 7.06 17.67
N TYR A 111 -13.69 6.64 18.23
CA TYR A 111 -14.74 5.89 17.54
C TYR A 111 -15.98 6.75 17.25
N GLY A 112 -15.82 8.07 17.15
CA GLY A 112 -16.94 8.99 16.98
C GLY A 112 -17.52 9.48 18.32
N PRO A 113 -18.34 10.55 18.28
CA PRO A 113 -18.84 11.23 19.47
C PRO A 113 -19.75 10.35 20.34
N ASN A 114 -20.50 9.41 19.75
CA ASN A 114 -21.40 8.53 20.50
C ASN A 114 -20.68 7.36 21.22
N TRP A 115 -19.36 7.19 21.02
CA TRP A 115 -18.64 6.03 21.53
C TRP A 115 -18.71 5.88 23.05
N LEU A 116 -18.48 6.95 23.80
CA LEU A 116 -18.48 6.88 25.27
C LEU A 116 -19.85 6.43 25.80
N MET A 117 -20.93 6.92 25.19
CA MET A 117 -22.29 6.51 25.50
C MET A 117 -22.53 5.02 25.14
N GLN A 118 -22.18 4.62 23.92
CA GLN A 118 -22.39 3.24 23.45
C GLN A 118 -21.52 2.23 24.23
N ARG A 119 -20.30 2.60 24.60
CA ARG A 119 -19.42 1.82 25.48
C ARG A 119 -20.06 1.56 26.85
N ARG A 120 -20.62 2.60 27.48
CA ARG A 120 -21.34 2.43 28.76
C ARG A 120 -22.56 1.54 28.61
N ARG A 121 -23.35 1.74 27.55
CA ARG A 121 -24.53 0.91 27.24
C ARG A 121 -24.17 -0.56 26.99
N ALA A 122 -23.07 -0.83 26.29
CA ALA A 122 -22.59 -2.20 26.06
C ALA A 122 -22.22 -2.89 27.38
N ARG A 123 -21.47 -2.22 28.26
CA ARG A 123 -21.12 -2.77 29.58
C ARG A 123 -22.35 -3.00 30.46
N LYS A 124 -23.30 -2.07 30.46
CA LYS A 124 -24.56 -2.21 31.20
C LYS A 124 -25.39 -3.40 30.69
N ARG A 125 -25.52 -3.56 29.37
CA ARG A 125 -26.19 -4.71 28.74
C ARG A 125 -25.50 -6.02 29.14
N ASP A 126 -24.19 -6.03 29.16
CA ASP A 126 -23.35 -7.19 29.50
C ASP A 126 -23.26 -7.43 31.02
N GLN A 127 -24.07 -6.73 31.82
CA GLN A 127 -24.09 -6.80 33.28
C GLN A 127 -22.69 -6.61 33.92
N TYR A 128 -21.83 -5.82 33.27
CA TYR A 128 -20.44 -5.60 33.68
C TYR A 128 -19.62 -6.90 33.82
N LYS A 129 -19.99 -7.95 33.08
CA LYS A 129 -19.28 -9.24 33.01
C LYS A 129 -18.61 -9.40 31.66
N CYS A 130 -17.40 -9.97 31.66
CA CYS A 130 -16.73 -10.40 30.44
C CYS A 130 -17.59 -11.43 29.72
N GLN A 131 -17.93 -11.18 28.46
CA GLN A 131 -18.79 -12.06 27.68
C GLN A 131 -18.10 -13.34 27.17
N ILE A 132 -16.84 -13.58 27.57
CA ILE A 132 -16.10 -14.81 27.27
C ILE A 132 -15.87 -15.61 28.55
N CYS A 133 -15.25 -15.02 29.58
CA CYS A 133 -14.90 -15.75 30.80
C CYS A 133 -15.83 -15.49 32.00
N GLY A 134 -16.79 -14.57 31.89
CA GLY A 134 -17.76 -14.27 32.95
C GLY A 134 -17.27 -13.36 34.07
N ILE A 135 -15.95 -13.05 34.16
CA ILE A 135 -15.41 -12.21 35.25
C ILE A 135 -16.11 -10.85 35.31
N HIS A 136 -16.54 -10.45 36.50
CA HIS A 136 -17.21 -9.17 36.73
C HIS A 136 -16.18 -8.03 36.92
N GLU A 137 -16.49 -6.80 36.53
CA GLU A 137 -15.59 -5.63 36.68
C GLU A 137 -15.05 -5.45 38.11
N LYS A 138 -15.89 -5.68 39.12
CA LYS A 138 -15.50 -5.62 40.53
C LYS A 138 -14.40 -6.62 40.88
N GLU A 139 -14.51 -7.85 40.40
CA GLU A 139 -13.52 -8.90 40.60
C GLU A 139 -12.27 -8.65 39.74
N TYR A 140 -12.45 -8.08 38.56
CA TYR A 140 -11.36 -7.74 37.64
C TYR A 140 -10.54 -6.52 38.08
N GLY A 141 -11.09 -5.66 38.93
CA GLY A 141 -10.42 -4.46 39.47
C GLY A 141 -10.34 -3.27 38.51
N GLN A 142 -10.95 -3.35 37.33
CA GLN A 142 -11.01 -2.25 36.35
C GLN A 142 -12.19 -2.39 35.40
N GLU A 143 -12.48 -1.33 34.65
CA GLU A 143 -13.51 -1.36 33.61
C GLU A 143 -13.17 -2.36 32.49
N LEU A 144 -14.16 -3.13 32.03
CA LEU A 144 -14.02 -3.99 30.86
C LEU A 144 -13.75 -3.16 29.60
N SER A 145 -12.91 -3.71 28.74
CA SER A 145 -12.72 -3.22 27.38
C SER A 145 -13.96 -3.54 26.56
N VAL A 146 -14.37 -2.64 25.67
CA VAL A 146 -15.47 -2.90 24.72
C VAL A 146 -14.86 -3.05 23.33
N HIS A 147 -15.07 -4.21 22.73
CA HIS A 147 -14.55 -4.61 21.43
C HIS A 147 -15.64 -4.57 20.35
N HIS A 148 -15.24 -4.20 19.13
CA HIS A 148 -16.11 -4.28 17.95
C HIS A 148 -16.06 -5.69 17.36
N LYS A 149 -17.17 -6.43 17.37
CA LYS A 149 -17.28 -7.80 16.84
C LYS A 149 -16.95 -7.87 15.35
N LYS A 150 -17.42 -6.92 14.55
CA LYS A 150 -16.94 -6.65 13.20
C LYS A 150 -16.04 -5.42 13.26
N PRO A 151 -14.86 -5.44 12.62
CA PRO A 151 -13.96 -4.30 12.60
C PRO A 151 -14.68 -3.01 12.20
N PHE A 152 -14.41 -1.93 12.93
CA PHE A 152 -14.99 -0.60 12.70
C PHE A 152 -14.85 -0.16 11.22
N VAL A 153 -13.80 -0.60 10.53
CA VAL A 153 -13.55 -0.27 9.12
C VAL A 153 -14.47 -0.91 8.08
N TYR A 154 -15.32 -1.86 8.49
CA TYR A 154 -16.28 -2.52 7.61
C TYR A 154 -17.65 -1.80 7.56
N PHE A 155 -17.75 -0.64 8.19
CA PHE A 155 -18.97 0.16 8.28
C PHE A 155 -18.74 1.54 7.64
N GLU A 156 -19.80 2.14 7.11
CA GLU A 156 -19.74 3.44 6.43
C GLU A 156 -19.75 4.62 7.41
N SER A 157 -20.35 4.42 8.58
CA SER A 157 -20.53 5.44 9.62
C SER A 157 -20.14 4.92 11.00
N TYR A 158 -19.76 5.84 11.90
CA TYR A 158 -19.42 5.46 13.28
C TYR A 158 -20.66 5.03 14.06
N GLU A 159 -21.83 5.55 13.71
CA GLU A 159 -23.13 5.20 14.26
C GLU A 159 -23.46 3.73 14.01
N GLU A 160 -23.24 3.26 12.78
CA GLU A 160 -23.44 1.86 12.40
C GLU A 160 -22.45 0.95 13.13
N ALA A 161 -21.16 1.31 13.12
CA ALA A 161 -20.12 0.54 13.78
C ALA A 161 -20.34 0.40 15.29
N ASN A 162 -20.87 1.45 15.95
CA ASN A 162 -21.07 1.50 17.39
C ASN A 162 -22.44 0.98 17.86
N ARG A 163 -23.24 0.38 16.97
CA ARG A 163 -24.48 -0.31 17.38
C ARG A 163 -24.14 -1.38 18.41
N LEU A 164 -24.96 -1.49 19.45
CA LEU A 164 -24.71 -2.45 20.55
C LEU A 164 -24.53 -3.87 20.06
N GLN A 165 -25.25 -4.30 19.02
CA GLN A 165 -25.11 -5.64 18.44
C GLN A 165 -23.67 -5.94 17.99
N ASN A 166 -22.94 -4.91 17.55
CA ASN A 166 -21.55 -4.99 17.13
C ASN A 166 -20.55 -4.81 18.27
N LEU A 167 -20.98 -4.57 19.51
CA LEU A 167 -20.11 -4.35 20.67
C LEU A 167 -20.16 -5.53 21.64
N ILE A 168 -19.03 -5.84 22.27
CA ILE A 168 -18.90 -6.89 23.28
C ILE A 168 -17.93 -6.45 24.40
N SER A 169 -18.33 -6.63 25.66
CA SER A 169 -17.49 -6.29 26.83
C SER A 169 -16.59 -7.46 27.22
N LEU A 170 -15.28 -7.21 27.32
CA LEU A 170 -14.24 -8.23 27.51
C LEU A 170 -13.17 -7.74 28.50
N CYS A 171 -12.64 -8.66 29.31
CA CYS A 171 -11.44 -8.41 30.09
C CYS A 171 -10.20 -8.39 29.18
N GLU A 172 -9.07 -7.83 29.63
CA GLU A 172 -7.90 -7.62 28.75
C GLU A 172 -7.29 -8.94 28.24
N SER A 173 -7.37 -10.02 29.01
CA SER A 173 -6.87 -11.35 28.60
C SER A 173 -7.72 -11.92 27.45
N CYS A 174 -9.05 -11.87 27.58
CA CYS A 174 -9.97 -12.29 26.51
C CYS A 174 -9.87 -11.34 25.31
N HIS A 175 -9.84 -10.03 25.55
CA HIS A 175 -9.72 -9.01 24.50
C HIS A 175 -8.51 -9.24 23.60
N ARG A 176 -7.33 -9.51 24.19
CA ARG A 176 -6.11 -9.84 23.42
C ARG A 176 -6.24 -11.08 22.54
N GLN A 177 -7.01 -12.08 22.96
CA GLN A 177 -7.25 -13.28 22.16
C GLN A 177 -8.10 -12.97 20.92
N VAL A 178 -9.09 -12.08 21.05
CA VAL A 178 -9.97 -11.68 19.94
C VAL A 178 -9.25 -10.80 18.92
N HIS A 179 -8.12 -10.16 19.27
CA HIS A 179 -7.29 -9.41 18.33
C HIS A 179 -6.39 -10.28 17.43
N LYS A 180 -6.59 -11.60 17.41
CA LYS A 180 -5.89 -12.53 16.50
C LYS A 180 -6.69 -12.76 15.21
N GLY A 181 -6.02 -13.18 14.13
CA GLY A 181 -6.67 -13.54 12.86
C GLY A 181 -7.27 -12.34 12.12
N GLU A 182 -8.51 -12.46 11.61
CA GLU A 182 -9.19 -11.45 10.78
C GLU A 182 -9.47 -10.11 11.50
N GLN A 183 -9.45 -10.12 12.83
CA GLN A 183 -9.68 -8.94 13.67
C GLN A 183 -8.42 -8.09 13.83
N HIS A 184 -7.25 -8.62 13.49
CA HIS A 184 -6.00 -7.89 13.60
C HIS A 184 -5.89 -6.84 12.49
N PRO A 185 -5.47 -5.59 12.79
CA PRO A 185 -5.37 -4.52 11.79
C PRO A 185 -4.49 -4.80 10.56
N SER A 186 -3.56 -5.75 10.65
CA SER A 186 -2.74 -6.18 9.51
C SER A 186 -3.41 -7.22 8.61
N SER A 187 -4.53 -7.78 9.03
CA SER A 187 -5.19 -8.94 8.42
C SER A 187 -6.60 -8.60 7.91
N PHE A 188 -6.98 -7.33 7.90
CA PHE A 188 -8.27 -6.91 7.36
C PHE A 188 -8.42 -7.29 5.89
N CYS A 189 -9.55 -7.89 5.55
CA CYS A 189 -9.90 -8.22 4.19
C CYS A 189 -10.24 -6.93 3.45
N LEU A 190 -9.43 -6.57 2.45
CA LEU A 190 -9.55 -5.32 1.70
C LEU A 190 -10.93 -5.17 1.03
N ASP A 191 -11.52 -6.28 0.59
CA ASP A 191 -12.82 -6.30 -0.10
C ASP A 191 -14.00 -6.04 0.84
N LYS A 192 -13.82 -6.22 2.16
CA LYS A 192 -14.85 -5.95 3.17
C LYS A 192 -14.81 -4.50 3.70
N ILE A 193 -13.79 -3.72 3.34
CA ILE A 193 -13.66 -2.33 3.76
C ILE A 193 -14.67 -1.48 2.98
N LYS A 194 -15.75 -1.07 3.66
CA LYS A 194 -16.86 -0.32 3.06
C LYS A 194 -16.64 1.20 2.92
N PHE A 195 -15.41 1.69 3.11
CA PHE A 195 -15.11 3.09 2.79
C PHE A 195 -15.17 3.30 1.27
N THR A 196 -16.36 3.62 0.77
CA THR A 196 -16.59 4.06 -0.60
C THR A 196 -15.69 5.26 -0.88
N ASN A 197 -15.00 5.20 -2.01
CA ASN A 197 -14.16 6.23 -2.63
C ASN A 197 -12.66 6.30 -2.38
N HIS A 198 -11.97 5.27 -1.87
CA HIS A 198 -10.51 5.20 -2.05
C HIS A 198 -9.98 3.78 -2.30
N ARG A 199 -10.46 3.10 -3.36
CA ARG A 199 -9.49 2.27 -4.12
C ARG A 199 -8.37 3.22 -4.50
N ASN A 200 -7.13 2.85 -4.19
CA ASN A 200 -6.03 3.78 -4.22
C ASN A 200 -5.75 4.27 -5.66
N VAL A 201 -6.42 5.35 -6.06
CA VAL A 201 -6.27 6.00 -7.37
C VAL A 201 -4.82 6.36 -7.61
N VAL A 202 -4.04 6.61 -6.54
CA VAL A 202 -2.60 6.85 -6.60
C VAL A 202 -1.83 5.65 -7.14
N TRP A 203 -2.18 4.42 -6.77
CA TRP A 203 -1.49 3.23 -7.31
C TRP A 203 -1.83 3.02 -8.79
N THR A 204 -3.10 3.14 -9.15
CA THR A 204 -3.55 3.06 -10.55
C THR A 204 -2.92 4.19 -11.40
N GLN A 205 -2.82 5.40 -10.87
CA GLN A 205 -2.20 6.55 -11.54
C GLN A 205 -0.68 6.41 -11.63
N GLN A 206 -0.01 5.91 -10.58
CA GLN A 206 1.42 5.64 -10.61
C GLN A 206 1.77 4.51 -11.58
N GLN A 207 0.92 3.48 -11.69
CA GLN A 207 1.08 2.41 -12.66
C GLN A 207 0.90 2.93 -14.09
N LYS A 208 -0.12 3.75 -14.36
CA LYS A 208 -0.33 4.40 -15.66
C LYS A 208 0.86 5.28 -16.06
N LYS A 209 1.34 6.14 -15.15
CA LYS A 209 2.52 6.98 -15.41
C LYS A 209 3.79 6.16 -15.60
N ALA A 210 3.95 5.06 -14.87
CA ALA A 210 5.08 4.16 -15.07
C ALA A 210 4.99 3.45 -16.42
N GLN A 211 3.82 2.97 -16.84
CA GLN A 211 3.61 2.38 -18.17
C GLN A 211 3.95 3.37 -19.29
N GLN A 212 3.55 4.63 -19.15
CA GLN A 212 3.92 5.70 -20.08
C GLN A 212 5.43 5.94 -20.14
N VAL A 213 6.14 5.97 -19.00
CA VAL A 213 7.61 6.06 -18.98
C VAL A 213 8.25 4.88 -19.70
N LEU A 214 7.74 3.67 -19.48
CA LEU A 214 8.25 2.45 -20.10
C LEU A 214 8.01 2.42 -21.61
N GLU A 215 6.87 2.92 -22.06
CA GLU A 215 6.54 3.07 -23.47
C GLU A 215 7.51 3.98 -24.20
N LEU A 216 7.82 5.13 -23.60
CA LEU A 216 8.79 6.05 -24.16
C LEU A 216 10.21 5.47 -24.12
N LEU A 217 10.60 4.78 -23.04
CA LEU A 217 11.91 4.12 -22.93
C LEU A 217 12.12 2.99 -23.95
N LEU A 218 11.06 2.25 -24.29
CA LEU A 218 11.17 1.03 -25.12
C LEU A 218 10.97 1.28 -26.61
N ASN A 219 10.30 2.38 -26.99
CA ASN A 219 9.88 2.60 -28.38
C ASN A 219 10.29 3.96 -28.93
N THR A 220 11.07 4.75 -28.19
CA THR A 220 11.56 6.06 -28.65
C THR A 220 13.01 6.27 -28.24
N ASP A 221 13.68 7.21 -28.90
CA ASP A 221 15.05 7.63 -28.55
C ASP A 221 15.09 8.80 -27.54
N LEU A 222 14.00 9.06 -26.80
CA LEU A 222 13.91 10.19 -25.87
C LEU A 222 14.79 10.00 -24.63
N SER A 223 15.52 11.05 -24.26
CA SER A 223 16.33 11.06 -23.04
C SER A 223 15.48 11.02 -21.77
N LEU A 224 16.06 10.60 -20.64
CA LEU A 224 15.35 10.53 -19.36
C LEU A 224 14.78 11.89 -18.88
N ARG A 225 15.36 13.01 -19.34
CA ARG A 225 14.83 14.36 -19.07
C ARG A 225 13.60 14.64 -19.91
N GLU A 226 13.64 14.36 -21.21
CA GLU A 226 12.49 14.52 -22.10
C GLU A 226 11.32 13.62 -21.67
N ILE A 227 11.59 12.39 -21.23
CA ILE A 227 10.58 11.48 -20.67
C ILE A 227 10.01 12.03 -19.36
N SER A 228 10.83 12.64 -18.51
CA SER A 228 10.39 13.34 -17.29
C SER A 228 9.43 14.48 -17.63
N ASP A 229 9.77 15.28 -18.63
CA ASP A 229 8.98 16.43 -19.06
C ASP A 229 7.63 15.98 -19.67
N GLN A 230 7.64 14.95 -20.52
CA GLN A 230 6.43 14.41 -21.17
C GLN A 230 5.50 13.66 -20.19
N THR A 231 6.04 12.95 -19.20
CA THR A 231 5.22 12.18 -18.24
C THR A 231 4.81 13.01 -16.99
N GLY A 232 5.37 14.22 -16.85
CA GLY A 232 5.21 15.06 -15.67
C GLY A 232 5.70 14.39 -14.38
N LEU A 233 6.66 13.46 -14.50
CA LEU A 233 7.34 12.82 -13.38
C LEU A 233 8.71 13.47 -13.21
N SER A 234 9.12 13.76 -11.97
CA SER A 234 10.47 14.30 -11.75
C SER A 234 11.56 13.38 -12.32
N TYR A 235 12.63 13.98 -12.85
CA TYR A 235 13.80 13.25 -13.35
C TYR A 235 14.30 12.16 -12.39
N GLY A 236 14.30 12.43 -11.08
CA GLY A 236 14.68 11.44 -10.07
C GLY A 236 13.72 10.25 -9.94
N ASN A 237 12.42 10.44 -10.21
CA ASN A 237 11.45 9.35 -10.29
C ASN A 237 11.66 8.51 -11.56
N VAL A 238 11.82 9.16 -12.72
CA VAL A 238 12.09 8.49 -14.00
C VAL A 238 13.40 7.70 -13.94
N ARG A 239 14.47 8.32 -13.42
CA ARG A 239 15.76 7.67 -13.17
C ARG A 239 15.65 6.46 -12.23
N ARG A 240 14.77 6.49 -11.22
CA ARG A 240 14.54 5.35 -10.31
C ARG A 240 13.74 4.21 -10.95
N MET A 241 12.98 4.49 -12.01
CA MET A 241 12.25 3.47 -12.78
C MET A 241 13.16 2.80 -13.81
N TYR A 242 14.19 3.49 -14.29
CA TYR A 242 15.29 2.91 -15.05
C TYR A 242 16.25 2.17 -14.12
N ARG A 243 16.52 0.89 -14.40
CA ARG A 243 17.36 0.00 -13.55
C ARG A 243 18.68 -0.44 -14.22
N GLY A 244 19.02 0.12 -15.37
CA GLY A 244 20.33 -0.14 -16.00
C GLY A 244 21.48 0.52 -15.24
N ASP A 245 22.66 -0.09 -15.30
CA ASP A 245 23.85 0.33 -14.53
C ASP A 245 24.37 1.73 -14.91
N SER A 246 24.10 2.20 -16.14
CA SER A 246 24.33 3.59 -16.53
C SER A 246 23.42 4.03 -17.69
N TRP A 247 23.25 5.34 -17.87
CA TRP A 247 22.50 5.92 -19.01
C TRP A 247 23.15 5.58 -20.37
N LYS A 248 24.44 5.23 -20.39
CA LYS A 248 25.19 4.81 -21.59
C LYS A 248 24.74 3.47 -22.18
N MET A 249 23.96 2.66 -21.46
CA MET A 249 23.44 1.39 -22.00
C MET A 249 22.14 1.54 -22.78
N LEU A 250 21.47 2.70 -22.71
CA LEU A 250 20.20 2.92 -23.43
C LEU A 250 20.42 3.26 -24.91
N TYR A 251 21.62 3.70 -25.29
CA TYR A 251 21.97 4.12 -26.65
C TYR A 251 23.32 3.53 -27.04
N GLU A 252 23.41 2.84 -28.18
CA GLU A 252 24.65 2.25 -28.71
C GLU A 252 25.74 3.30 -29.07
N ARG A 253 25.44 4.60 -28.97
CA ARG A 253 26.36 5.69 -29.29
C ARG A 253 26.45 6.69 -28.13
N SER A 254 27.66 7.17 -27.87
CA SER A 254 27.88 8.16 -26.80
C SER A 254 27.07 9.44 -27.11
N PRO A 255 26.51 10.15 -26.10
CA PRO A 255 25.78 11.40 -26.32
C PRO A 255 26.59 12.47 -27.08
N GLN A 256 27.92 12.39 -27.06
CA GLN A 256 28.82 13.28 -27.78
C GLN A 256 28.89 12.96 -29.28
N SER A 257 28.62 11.71 -29.68
CA SER A 257 28.58 11.28 -31.09
C SER A 257 27.23 11.54 -31.78
N ILE A 258 26.17 11.83 -31.00
CA ILE A 258 24.85 12.22 -31.51
C ILE A 258 24.71 13.77 -31.58
N ARG A 259 25.56 14.51 -30.85
CA ARG A 259 25.57 15.98 -30.86
C ARG A 259 26.98 16.50 -31.16
N PRO A 260 27.32 16.85 -32.42
CA PRO A 260 28.43 17.75 -32.66
C PRO A 260 28.15 19.05 -31.88
N ARG A 261 29.15 19.60 -31.19
CA ARG A 261 29.02 20.93 -30.57
C ARG A 261 28.50 21.88 -31.65
N ARG A 262 27.28 22.41 -31.48
CA ARG A 262 26.85 23.57 -32.28
C ARG A 262 27.87 24.66 -31.98
N LYS A 263 28.76 24.95 -32.93
CA LYS A 263 29.48 26.21 -32.94
C LYS A 263 28.38 27.27 -32.97
N ASN A 264 28.23 28.04 -31.90
CA ASN A 264 27.47 29.27 -31.96
C ASN A 264 28.20 30.15 -32.98
N LYS A 265 27.65 30.26 -34.20
CA LYS A 265 27.90 31.42 -35.05
C LYS A 265 27.02 32.52 -34.50
N HIS A 266 27.61 33.52 -33.84
CA HIS A 266 27.22 34.93 -34.00
C HIS A 266 28.39 35.81 -33.54
N ASN A 267 28.78 36.69 -34.48
CA ASN A 267 29.94 37.58 -34.62
C ASN A 267 31.32 36.93 -34.65
#